data_AF-A0AAW1WU59-F1
#
_entry.id   AF-A0AAW1WU59-F1
#
_cell.length_a   1.000
_cell.length_b   1.000
_cell.length_c   1.000
_cell.angle_alpha   90.00
_cell.angle_beta   90.00
_cell.angle_gamma   90.00
#
_symmetry.space_group_name_H-M   'P 1'
#
loop_
_entity.id
_entity.type
_entity.pdbx_description
1 polymer ?
#
loop_
_entity_poly.entity_id
_entity_poly.type
_entity_poly.pdbx_seq_one_letter_code
_entity_poly.pdbx_strand_id
1 'polypeptide(L)'
;MNILCWNCQGLGNPWTVQGLKGMLSLNFPSLVFLCETKCSVVEMSKIKFQLGWRNVFAVPCSFVPRKGGKGVSRAGGIALLWNDSVPVALNSYSSNHIDVLVGASTDPKRWRFTGFYGQPKVTDRHQSWSLLKLLSQKSQLPWLMGGDFNEILESHEKEGGQARCARQMIDFREAVQFCSLSNIHAMGPRFTWRGMRGGY
;
A
#
# COMPACT_ATOMS: atom_id res chain seq x y z
N MET A 1 9.10 9.84 12.99
CA MET A 1 8.94 9.76 11.52
C MET A 1 7.48 9.48 11.25
N ASN A 2 6.87 10.17 10.27
CA ASN A 2 5.46 9.96 9.90
C ASN A 2 5.38 9.24 8.55
N ILE A 3 4.43 8.31 8.40
CA ILE A 3 4.23 7.54 7.17
C ILE A 3 2.78 7.67 6.74
N LEU A 4 2.57 8.00 5.46
CA LEU A 4 1.24 8.01 4.85
C LEU A 4 1.11 6.81 3.91
N CYS A 5 0.07 6.00 4.10
CA CYS A 5 -0.31 4.94 3.17
C CYS A 5 -1.70 5.26 2.61
N TRP A 6 -1.84 5.33 1.29
CA TRP A 6 -3.10 5.72 0.68
C TRP A 6 -3.43 4.91 -0.59
N ASN A 7 -4.59 4.25 -0.56
CA ASN A 7 -5.23 3.76 -1.77
C ASN A 7 -5.94 4.94 -2.47
N CYS A 8 -5.30 5.47 -3.50
CA CYS A 8 -5.72 6.69 -4.18
C CYS A 8 -6.75 6.46 -5.30
N GLN A 9 -7.00 5.20 -5.69
CA GLN A 9 -7.94 4.79 -6.75
C GLN A 9 -7.77 5.49 -8.11
N GLY A 10 -6.61 6.11 -8.35
CA GLY A 10 -6.23 6.74 -9.61
C GLY A 10 -5.73 8.16 -9.42
N LEU A 11 -4.47 8.41 -9.79
CA LEU A 11 -3.86 9.74 -9.74
C LEU A 11 -3.91 10.49 -11.08
N GLY A 12 -4.64 9.95 -12.08
CA GLY A 12 -4.86 10.65 -13.35
C GLY A 12 -5.80 11.86 -13.23
N ASN A 13 -6.55 11.97 -12.14
CA ASN A 13 -7.45 13.10 -11.88
C ASN A 13 -6.71 14.22 -11.10
N PRO A 14 -6.65 15.46 -11.61
CA PRO A 14 -6.04 16.59 -10.90
C PRO A 14 -6.60 16.81 -9.49
N TRP A 15 -7.89 16.52 -9.26
CA TRP A 15 -8.50 16.62 -7.94
C TRP A 15 -7.94 15.61 -6.95
N THR A 16 -7.64 14.39 -7.38
CA THR A 16 -6.97 13.37 -6.54
C THR A 16 -5.57 13.83 -6.17
N VAL A 17 -4.82 14.40 -7.12
CA VAL A 17 -3.49 14.96 -6.87
C VAL A 17 -3.56 16.14 -5.90
N GLN A 18 -4.56 17.02 -6.03
CA GLN A 18 -4.77 18.13 -5.11
C GLN A 18 -5.15 17.65 -3.70
N GLY A 19 -6.00 16.62 -3.59
CA GLY A 19 -6.31 15.97 -2.32
C GLY A 19 -5.06 15.37 -1.66
N LEU A 20 -4.21 14.71 -2.46
CA LEU A 20 -2.91 14.23 -2.00
C LEU A 20 -2.04 15.37 -1.47
N LYS A 21 -1.90 16.48 -2.22
CA LYS A 21 -1.16 17.66 -1.75
C LYS A 21 -1.67 18.14 -0.40
N GLY A 22 -2.99 18.26 -0.22
CA GLY A 22 -3.58 18.65 1.06
C GLY A 22 -3.18 17.72 2.20
N MET A 23 -3.27 16.40 2.00
CA MET A 23 -2.85 15.44 3.03
C MET A 23 -1.36 15.52 3.35
N LEU A 24 -0.51 15.73 2.34
CA LEU A 24 0.93 15.85 2.53
C LEU A 24 1.29 17.13 3.31
N SER A 25 0.61 18.24 3.02
CA SER A 25 0.79 19.52 3.71
C SER A 25 0.27 19.51 5.16
N LEU A 26 -0.74 18.70 5.47
CA LEU A 26 -1.29 18.62 6.83
C LEU A 26 -0.50 17.68 7.74
N ASN A 27 0.01 16.57 7.19
CA ASN A 27 0.61 15.50 8.01
C ASN A 27 2.14 15.45 7.97
N PHE A 28 2.76 16.19 7.04
CA PHE A 28 4.21 16.23 6.81
C PHE A 28 4.88 14.83 6.86
N PRO A 29 4.38 13.85 6.08
CA PRO A 29 4.94 12.52 6.10
C PRO A 29 6.39 12.53 5.57
N SER A 30 7.20 11.59 6.06
CA SER A 30 8.56 11.36 5.58
C SER A 30 8.62 10.26 4.51
N LEU A 31 7.66 9.33 4.57
CA LEU A 31 7.43 8.26 3.58
C LEU A 31 5.96 8.28 3.14
N VAL A 32 5.71 8.11 1.85
CA VAL A 32 4.36 8.06 1.28
C VAL A 32 4.24 6.85 0.37
N PHE A 33 3.45 5.87 0.80
CA PHE A 33 3.08 4.73 -0.03
C PHE A 33 1.70 4.97 -0.67
N LEU A 34 1.63 4.78 -1.98
CA LEU A 34 0.41 4.92 -2.77
C LEU A 34 0.11 3.60 -3.47
N CYS A 35 -1.14 3.15 -3.43
CA CYS A 35 -1.62 2.03 -4.24
C CYS A 35 -2.84 2.40 -5.08
N GLU A 36 -3.12 1.59 -6.11
CA GLU A 36 -4.09 1.90 -7.17
C GLU A 36 -3.81 3.24 -7.86
N THR A 37 -2.53 3.52 -8.13
CA THR A 37 -2.13 4.77 -8.78
C THR A 37 -2.71 4.91 -10.18
N LYS A 38 -2.91 3.79 -10.90
CA LYS A 38 -3.34 3.74 -12.30
C LYS A 38 -2.47 4.59 -13.23
N CYS A 39 -1.20 4.72 -12.85
CA CYS A 39 -0.20 5.52 -13.56
C CYS A 39 0.96 4.65 -14.05
N SER A 40 1.50 5.03 -15.20
CA SER A 40 2.83 4.65 -15.65
C SER A 40 3.93 5.30 -14.80
N VAL A 41 5.15 4.81 -14.91
CA VAL A 41 6.33 5.40 -14.25
C VAL A 41 6.53 6.86 -14.69
N VAL A 42 6.31 7.16 -15.97
CA VAL A 42 6.45 8.53 -16.52
C VAL A 42 5.42 9.48 -15.91
N GLU A 43 4.17 9.06 -15.79
CA GLU A 43 3.12 9.86 -15.14
C GLU A 43 3.42 10.06 -13.66
N MET A 44 3.88 9.03 -12.95
CA MET A 44 4.28 9.14 -11.55
C MET A 44 5.45 10.11 -11.34
N SER A 45 6.43 10.13 -12.25
CA SER A 45 7.51 11.11 -12.22
C SER A 45 7.00 12.54 -12.36
N LYS A 46 6.00 12.79 -13.23
CA LYS A 46 5.36 14.12 -13.34
C LYS A 46 4.60 14.50 -12.07
N ILE A 47 3.82 13.57 -11.53
CA ILE A 47 3.07 13.77 -10.28
C ILE A 47 4.03 14.08 -9.13
N LYS A 48 5.14 13.34 -9.00
CA LYS A 48 6.19 13.59 -8.00
C LYS A 48 6.65 15.06 -8.00
N PHE A 49 6.95 15.61 -9.19
CA PHE A 49 7.33 17.02 -9.31
C PHE A 49 6.20 17.96 -8.93
N GLN A 50 4.95 17.67 -9.33
CA GLN A 50 3.79 18.48 -8.94
C GLN A 50 3.58 18.50 -7.43
N LEU A 51 3.87 17.40 -6.74
CA LEU A 51 3.77 17.27 -5.28
C LEU A 51 4.95 17.93 -4.55
N GLY A 52 6.01 18.36 -5.24
CA GLY A 52 7.22 18.90 -4.63
C GLY A 52 8.16 17.86 -4.01
N TRP A 53 8.00 16.59 -4.37
CA TRP A 53 8.84 15.49 -3.83
C TRP A 53 10.07 15.26 -4.70
N ARG A 54 11.17 14.86 -4.05
CA ARG A 54 12.44 14.63 -4.74
C ARG A 54 12.54 13.22 -5.31
N ASN A 55 12.13 12.22 -4.53
CA ASN A 55 12.30 10.81 -4.87
C ASN A 55 10.95 10.10 -5.04
N VAL A 56 10.91 9.18 -6.00
CA VAL A 56 9.81 8.23 -6.21
C VAL A 56 10.37 6.91 -6.74
N PHE A 57 9.86 5.81 -6.21
CA PHE A 57 9.94 4.51 -6.85
C PHE A 57 8.53 4.07 -7.21
N ALA A 58 8.28 3.73 -8.48
CA ALA A 58 6.96 3.40 -8.97
C ALA A 58 6.97 2.08 -9.73
N VAL A 59 6.00 1.22 -9.41
CA VAL A 59 5.64 0.05 -10.20
C VAL A 59 4.42 0.43 -11.03
N PRO A 60 4.49 0.34 -12.38
CA PRO A 60 3.43 0.83 -13.24
C PRO A 60 2.14 0.03 -13.08
N CYS A 61 1.02 0.66 -13.40
CA CYS A 61 -0.24 -0.05 -13.56
C CYS A 61 -0.23 -0.97 -14.80
N SER A 62 -1.09 -1.98 -14.78
CA SER A 62 -1.33 -2.87 -15.92
C SER A 62 -2.57 -2.45 -16.71
N PHE A 63 -2.62 -2.82 -17.98
CA PHE A 63 -3.84 -2.70 -18.79
C PHE A 63 -4.64 -4.00 -18.72
N VAL A 64 -5.90 -3.90 -18.30
CA VAL A 64 -6.84 -5.02 -18.19
C VAL A 64 -8.08 -4.79 -19.06
N PRO A 65 -8.68 -5.84 -19.63
CA PRO A 65 -9.92 -5.70 -20.38
C PRO A 65 -11.02 -5.04 -19.56
N ARG A 66 -11.81 -4.14 -20.17
CA ARG A 66 -13.00 -3.57 -19.52
C ARG A 66 -14.09 -4.64 -19.40
N LYS A 67 -14.81 -4.64 -18.26
CA LYS A 67 -16.08 -5.39 -18.14
C LYS A 67 -17.03 -4.90 -19.24
N GLY A 68 -17.55 -5.82 -20.06
CA GLY A 68 -18.44 -5.48 -21.19
C GLY A 68 -17.77 -5.40 -22.57
N GLY A 69 -16.49 -5.76 -22.69
CA GLY A 69 -15.92 -6.24 -23.97
C GLY A 69 -15.43 -5.19 -24.97
N LYS A 70 -15.42 -3.90 -24.65
CA LYS A 70 -14.81 -2.88 -25.52
C LYS A 70 -13.76 -2.02 -24.79
N GLY A 71 -12.51 -2.25 -25.15
CA GLY A 71 -11.34 -1.47 -24.71
C GLY A 71 -10.65 -1.99 -23.46
N VAL A 72 -9.58 -1.29 -23.07
CA VAL A 72 -8.76 -1.59 -21.89
C VAL A 72 -8.94 -0.51 -20.83
N SER A 73 -8.70 -0.89 -19.58
CA SER A 73 -8.66 -0.01 -18.41
C SER A 73 -7.36 -0.21 -17.64
N ARG A 74 -6.95 0.78 -16.86
CA ARG A 74 -5.76 0.68 -16.01
C ARG A 74 -6.13 0.10 -14.66
N ALA A 75 -5.33 -0.84 -14.16
CA ALA A 75 -5.51 -1.48 -12.86
C ALA A 75 -4.20 -1.54 -12.08
N GLY A 76 -4.30 -1.38 -10.76
CA GLY A 76 -3.15 -1.44 -9.86
C GLY A 76 -2.19 -0.25 -10.05
N GLY A 77 -0.90 -0.54 -9.93
CA GLY A 77 0.15 0.46 -9.82
C GLY A 77 0.35 0.87 -8.37
N ILE A 78 1.60 0.87 -7.94
CA ILE A 78 2.00 1.26 -6.58
C ILE A 78 3.21 2.19 -6.66
N ALA A 79 3.35 3.08 -5.70
CA ALA A 79 4.48 4.01 -5.63
C ALA A 79 4.89 4.29 -4.19
N LEU A 80 6.18 4.53 -3.99
CA LEU A 80 6.75 5.01 -2.75
C LEU A 80 7.45 6.33 -3.01
N LEU A 81 7.12 7.37 -2.26
CA LEU A 81 7.78 8.67 -2.28
C LEU A 81 8.47 8.92 -0.94
N TRP A 82 9.64 9.56 -0.99
CA TRP A 82 10.41 9.94 0.19
C TRP A 82 11.20 11.23 -0.07
N ASN A 83 11.55 11.94 1.00
CA ASN A 83 12.42 13.10 0.96
C ASN A 83 13.87 12.71 1.26
N ASP A 84 14.83 13.54 0.83
CA ASP A 84 16.26 13.28 1.02
C ASP A 84 16.68 13.24 2.50
N SER A 85 15.85 13.75 3.40
CA SER A 85 16.05 13.64 4.84
C SER A 85 15.96 12.20 5.36
N VAL A 86 15.44 11.27 4.55
CA VAL A 86 15.32 9.85 4.89
C VAL A 86 16.12 9.02 3.88
N PRO A 87 17.26 8.42 4.28
CA PRO A 87 17.93 7.46 3.45
C PRO A 87 17.03 6.24 3.24
N VAL A 88 16.72 5.95 1.98
CA VAL A 88 15.89 4.80 1.58
C VAL A 88 16.66 4.00 0.54
N ALA A 89 16.79 2.70 0.78
CA ALA A 89 17.36 1.76 -0.17
C ALA A 89 16.32 0.70 -0.54
N LEU A 90 16.06 0.54 -1.84
CA LEU A 90 15.16 -0.49 -2.35
C LEU A 90 15.72 -1.89 -2.05
N ASN A 91 14.87 -2.78 -1.52
CA ASN A 91 15.23 -4.17 -1.24
C ASN A 91 14.56 -5.14 -2.22
N SER A 92 13.23 -5.11 -2.33
CA SER A 92 12.49 -5.88 -3.33
C SER A 92 11.16 -5.20 -3.68
N TYR A 93 10.57 -5.60 -4.81
CA TYR A 93 9.26 -5.09 -5.21
C TYR A 93 8.51 -6.09 -6.09
N SER A 94 7.19 -5.89 -6.20
CA SER A 94 6.31 -6.54 -7.18
C SER A 94 5.12 -5.61 -7.46
N SER A 95 4.12 -6.08 -8.22
CA SER A 95 2.82 -5.38 -8.35
C SER A 95 2.08 -5.17 -7.02
N ASN A 96 2.46 -5.91 -5.98
CA ASN A 96 1.75 -5.98 -4.70
C ASN A 96 2.59 -5.50 -3.51
N HIS A 97 3.87 -5.17 -3.69
CA HIS A 97 4.67 -4.60 -2.61
C HIS A 97 5.84 -3.76 -3.11
N ILE A 98 6.26 -2.82 -2.27
CA ILE A 98 7.58 -2.16 -2.33
C ILE A 98 8.20 -2.34 -0.95
N ASP A 99 9.31 -3.07 -0.86
CA ASP A 99 10.08 -3.28 0.36
C ASP A 99 11.37 -2.47 0.32
N VAL A 100 11.62 -1.68 1.36
CA VAL A 100 12.77 -0.80 1.47
C VAL A 100 13.41 -0.87 2.84
N LEU A 101 14.72 -0.64 2.86
CA LEU A 101 15.49 -0.38 4.06
C LEU A 101 15.53 1.13 4.31
N VAL A 102 15.20 1.54 5.53
CA VAL A 102 15.13 2.94 5.96
C VAL A 102 16.22 3.22 6.98
N GLY A 103 17.03 4.25 6.72
CA GLY A 103 18.25 4.57 7.46
C GLY A 103 19.51 4.26 6.67
N ALA A 104 20.60 4.92 7.02
CA ALA A 104 21.91 4.73 6.39
C ALA A 104 22.42 3.29 6.59
N SER A 105 23.29 2.80 5.72
CA SER A 105 23.83 1.44 5.82
C SER A 105 24.63 1.20 7.10
N THR A 106 25.22 2.25 7.67
CA THR A 106 25.99 2.24 8.92
C THR A 106 25.14 2.52 10.16
N ASP A 107 23.85 2.84 10.01
CA ASP A 107 22.99 3.18 11.13
C ASP A 107 22.55 1.91 11.89
N PRO A 108 22.91 1.76 13.18
CA PRO A 108 22.47 0.61 13.98
C PRO A 108 20.95 0.61 14.21
N LYS A 109 20.25 1.74 14.00
CA LYS A 109 18.79 1.86 14.12
C LYS A 109 18.07 1.70 12.78
N ARG A 110 18.77 1.19 11.76
CA ARG A 110 18.17 0.90 10.45
C ARG A 110 17.00 -0.08 10.61
N TRP A 111 15.92 0.19 9.90
CA TRP A 111 14.70 -0.60 9.96
C TRP A 111 14.14 -0.79 8.56
N ARG A 112 13.06 -1.57 8.42
CA ARG A 112 12.48 -1.96 7.15
C ARG A 112 11.04 -1.47 7.03
N PHE A 113 10.72 -0.84 5.90
CA PHE A 113 9.35 -0.48 5.54
C PHE A 113 8.88 -1.31 4.34
N THR A 114 7.69 -1.91 4.45
CA THR A 114 7.00 -2.48 3.29
C THR A 114 5.68 -1.75 3.03
N GLY A 115 5.58 -1.12 1.86
CA GLY A 115 4.32 -0.69 1.30
C GLY A 115 3.62 -1.88 0.65
N PHE A 116 2.45 -2.28 1.15
CA PHE A 116 1.76 -3.51 0.73
C PHE A 116 0.42 -3.23 0.05
N TYR A 117 0.17 -3.92 -1.05
CA TYR A 117 -1.11 -3.91 -1.76
C TYR A 117 -1.61 -5.35 -1.95
N GLY A 118 -2.46 -5.80 -1.03
CA GLY A 118 -3.04 -7.13 -1.02
C GLY A 118 -3.96 -7.38 -2.22
N GLN A 119 -4.12 -8.64 -2.59
CA GLN A 119 -4.91 -9.00 -3.77
C GLN A 119 -6.38 -8.60 -3.59
N PRO A 120 -6.97 -7.83 -4.52
CA PRO A 120 -8.36 -7.40 -4.39
C PRO A 120 -9.34 -8.57 -4.58
N LYS A 121 -8.97 -9.55 -5.43
CA LYS A 121 -9.74 -10.76 -5.69
C LYS A 121 -9.58 -11.77 -4.57
N VAL A 122 -10.71 -12.28 -4.06
CA VAL A 122 -10.74 -13.27 -2.98
C VAL A 122 -9.94 -14.53 -3.35
N THR A 123 -10.09 -15.02 -4.58
CA THR A 123 -9.41 -16.23 -5.07
C THR A 123 -7.90 -16.13 -4.96
N ASP A 124 -7.34 -14.92 -5.04
CA ASP A 124 -5.91 -14.69 -5.13
C ASP A 124 -5.31 -14.23 -3.77
N ARG A 125 -6.14 -13.98 -2.74
CA ARG A 125 -5.67 -13.46 -1.42
C ARG A 125 -4.66 -14.38 -0.73
N HIS A 126 -4.74 -15.69 -0.94
CA HIS A 126 -3.75 -16.62 -0.42
C HIS A 126 -2.32 -16.26 -0.87
N GLN A 127 -2.15 -15.69 -2.06
CA GLN A 127 -0.85 -15.23 -2.56
C GLN A 127 -0.33 -14.03 -1.75
N SER A 128 -1.20 -13.15 -1.27
CA SER A 128 -0.83 -12.04 -0.38
C SER A 128 -0.29 -12.55 0.95
N TRP A 129 -0.94 -13.56 1.53
CA TRP A 129 -0.50 -14.15 2.79
C TRP A 129 0.81 -14.92 2.64
N SER A 130 0.98 -15.68 1.56
CA SER A 130 2.25 -16.32 1.23
C SER A 130 3.37 -15.30 1.03
N LEU A 131 3.10 -14.18 0.34
CA LEU A 131 4.07 -13.09 0.19
C LEU A 131 4.45 -12.46 1.53
N LEU A 132 3.48 -12.22 2.41
CA LEU A 132 3.71 -11.68 3.75
C LEU A 132 4.69 -12.56 4.55
N LYS A 133 4.41 -13.88 4.58
CA LYS A 133 5.26 -14.89 5.26
C LYS A 133 6.66 -14.97 4.64
N LEU A 134 6.76 -14.90 3.32
CA LEU A 134 8.05 -14.86 2.62
C LEU A 134 8.85 -13.62 3.01
N LEU A 135 8.22 -12.44 3.03
CA LEU A 135 8.88 -11.18 3.39
C LEU A 135 9.35 -11.18 4.84
N SER A 136 8.58 -11.75 5.78
CA SER A 136 8.99 -11.81 7.19
C SER A 136 10.27 -12.65 7.39
N GLN A 137 10.49 -13.66 6.55
CA GLN A 137 11.67 -14.52 6.63
C GLN A 137 12.94 -13.90 6.02
N LYS A 138 12.82 -12.81 5.24
CA LYS A 138 13.96 -12.20 4.54
C LYS A 138 14.88 -11.34 5.41
N SER A 139 14.44 -10.89 6.57
CA SER A 139 15.21 -9.97 7.40
C SER A 139 14.76 -10.01 8.85
N GLN A 140 15.70 -9.79 9.76
CA GLN A 140 15.47 -9.66 11.21
C GLN A 140 15.43 -8.19 11.66
N LEU A 141 15.51 -7.23 10.73
CA LEU A 141 15.41 -5.81 11.07
C LEU A 141 14.01 -5.47 11.61
N PRO A 142 13.89 -4.46 12.49
CA PRO A 142 12.58 -3.94 12.89
C PRO A 142 11.75 -3.63 11.65
N TRP A 143 10.53 -4.16 11.60
CA TRP A 143 9.74 -4.19 10.38
C TRP A 143 8.39 -3.52 10.58
N LEU A 144 8.12 -2.53 9.74
CA LEU A 144 6.85 -1.85 9.68
C LEU A 144 6.23 -2.06 8.30
N MET A 145 4.97 -2.45 8.29
CA MET A 145 4.18 -2.62 7.08
C MET A 145 2.99 -1.67 7.08
N GLY A 146 2.69 -1.08 5.93
CA GLY A 146 1.51 -0.26 5.75
C GLY A 146 1.00 -0.33 4.32
N GLY A 147 -0.29 -0.06 4.13
CA GLY A 147 -0.92 -0.12 2.82
C GLY A 147 -2.35 -0.63 2.89
N ASP A 148 -2.80 -1.24 1.80
CA ASP A 148 -4.15 -1.79 1.70
C ASP A 148 -4.06 -3.32 1.58
N PHE A 149 -4.44 -4.00 2.65
CA PHE A 149 -4.42 -5.46 2.72
C PHE A 149 -5.61 -6.13 2.03
N ASN A 150 -6.64 -5.36 1.64
CA ASN A 150 -7.91 -5.85 1.10
C ASN A 150 -8.68 -6.82 2.02
N GLU A 151 -8.26 -6.98 3.28
CA GLU A 151 -8.90 -7.82 4.31
C GLU A 151 -8.88 -7.14 5.69
N ILE A 152 -9.81 -7.53 6.56
CA ILE A 152 -9.87 -7.09 7.96
C ILE A 152 -9.46 -8.22 8.91
N LEU A 153 -8.92 -7.89 10.08
CA LEU A 153 -8.55 -8.87 11.10
C LEU A 153 -9.78 -9.28 11.91
N GLU A 154 -10.62 -8.31 12.25
CA GLU A 154 -11.75 -8.50 13.15
C GLU A 154 -13.07 -7.98 12.54
N SER A 155 -14.17 -8.65 12.88
CA SER A 155 -15.48 -8.28 12.32
C SER A 155 -15.93 -6.85 12.65
N HIS A 156 -15.47 -6.30 13.78
CA HIS A 156 -15.79 -4.93 14.20
C HIS A 156 -15.06 -3.84 13.39
N GLU A 157 -14.13 -4.22 12.51
CA GLU A 157 -13.50 -3.31 11.53
C GLU A 157 -14.37 -3.11 10.29
N LYS A 158 -15.58 -3.70 10.28
CA LYS A 158 -16.59 -3.48 9.26
C LYS A 158 -17.93 -3.08 9.87
N GLU A 159 -18.56 -2.11 9.24
CA GLU A 159 -19.94 -1.72 9.52
C GLU A 159 -20.81 -1.87 8.27
N GLY A 160 -22.04 -2.36 8.45
CA GLY A 160 -23.06 -2.54 7.41
C GLY A 160 -22.76 -3.63 6.36
N GLY A 161 -23.76 -3.94 5.53
CA GLY A 161 -23.68 -4.94 4.46
C GLY A 161 -23.49 -6.38 4.96
N GLN A 162 -23.08 -7.27 4.05
CA GLN A 162 -22.83 -8.68 4.39
C GLN A 162 -21.62 -8.85 5.31
N ALA A 163 -21.72 -9.76 6.29
CA ALA A 163 -20.62 -10.13 7.16
C ALA A 163 -19.42 -10.65 6.34
N ARG A 164 -18.21 -10.36 6.81
CA ARG A 164 -17.00 -10.94 6.20
C ARG A 164 -16.91 -12.43 6.53
N CYS A 165 -16.44 -13.21 5.56
CA CYS A 165 -16.22 -14.63 5.76
C CYS A 165 -15.18 -14.85 6.86
N ALA A 166 -15.57 -15.57 7.92
CA ALA A 166 -14.69 -15.87 9.05
C ALA A 166 -13.39 -16.53 8.62
N ARG A 167 -13.45 -17.43 7.63
CA ARG A 167 -12.27 -18.12 7.12
C ARG A 167 -11.23 -17.16 6.53
N GLN A 168 -11.66 -16.16 5.76
CA GLN A 168 -10.74 -15.19 5.15
C GLN A 168 -10.04 -14.34 6.21
N MET A 169 -10.76 -13.94 7.27
CA MET A 169 -10.17 -13.21 8.41
C MET A 169 -9.19 -14.10 9.20
N ILE A 170 -9.51 -15.39 9.40
CA ILE A 170 -8.62 -16.35 10.06
C ILE A 170 -7.32 -16.51 9.27
N ASP A 171 -7.40 -16.73 7.95
CA ASP A 171 -6.20 -16.90 7.12
C ASP A 171 -5.31 -15.64 7.17
N PHE A 172 -5.90 -14.43 7.24
CA PHE A 172 -5.14 -13.20 7.44
C PHE A 172 -4.51 -13.11 8.83
N ARG A 173 -5.26 -13.41 9.89
CA ARG A 173 -4.75 -13.43 11.28
C ARG A 173 -3.58 -14.41 11.44
N GLU A 174 -3.68 -15.60 10.87
CA GLU A 174 -2.60 -16.59 10.89
C GLU A 174 -1.33 -16.06 10.19
N ALA A 175 -1.48 -15.32 9.09
CA ALA A 175 -0.34 -14.71 8.41
C ALA A 175 0.32 -13.61 9.26
N VAL A 176 -0.48 -12.74 9.88
CA VAL A 176 0.01 -11.69 10.79
C VAL A 176 0.73 -12.31 12.00
N GLN A 177 0.14 -13.33 12.61
CA GLN A 177 0.72 -14.05 13.74
C GLN A 177 2.04 -14.74 13.35
N PHE A 178 2.07 -15.44 12.21
CA PHE A 178 3.29 -16.08 11.70
C PHE A 178 4.43 -15.07 11.54
N CYS A 179 4.11 -13.86 11.07
CA CYS A 179 5.07 -12.79 10.89
C CYS A 179 5.44 -12.06 12.18
N SER A 180 4.88 -12.45 13.34
CA SER A 180 5.02 -11.73 14.62
C SER A 180 4.68 -10.24 14.51
N LEU A 181 3.76 -9.90 13.61
CA LEU A 181 3.30 -8.53 13.41
C LEU A 181 2.24 -8.20 14.45
N SER A 182 2.29 -6.99 14.99
CA SER A 182 1.25 -6.42 15.84
C SER A 182 0.67 -5.19 15.17
N ASN A 183 -0.63 -4.95 15.40
CA ASN A 183 -1.29 -3.76 14.87
C ASN A 183 -0.82 -2.53 15.67
N ILE A 184 -0.39 -1.49 14.95
CA ILE A 184 -0.03 -0.21 15.55
C ILE A 184 -1.25 0.70 15.45
N HIS A 185 -1.58 1.38 16.54
CA HIS A 185 -2.70 2.32 16.56
C HIS A 185 -2.51 3.40 15.48
N ALA A 186 -3.43 3.47 14.52
CA ALA A 186 -3.46 4.53 13.51
C ALA A 186 -4.18 5.76 14.08
N MET A 187 -3.69 6.96 13.75
CA MET A 187 -4.44 8.19 14.04
C MET A 187 -5.41 8.48 12.90
N GLY A 188 -6.65 8.85 13.23
CA GLY A 188 -7.67 9.25 12.26
C GLY A 188 -8.98 8.46 12.38
N PRO A 189 -9.81 8.46 11.32
CA PRO A 189 -11.08 7.75 11.30
C PRO A 189 -10.91 6.24 11.51
N ARG A 190 -11.85 5.62 12.24
CA ARG A 190 -11.89 4.17 12.50
C ARG A 190 -11.95 3.33 11.23
N PHE A 191 -12.64 3.81 10.20
CA PHE A 191 -12.81 3.10 8.93
C PHE A 191 -12.04 3.81 7.81
N THR A 192 -11.30 3.04 7.02
CA THR A 192 -10.42 3.55 5.96
C THR A 192 -11.00 3.44 4.55
N TRP A 193 -12.18 2.80 4.41
CA TRP A 193 -12.84 2.59 3.12
C TRP A 193 -14.36 2.56 3.27
N ARG A 194 -15.07 3.07 2.25
CA ARG A 194 -16.53 3.02 2.13
C ARG A 194 -16.96 2.60 0.73
N GLY A 195 -18.07 1.87 0.63
CA GLY A 195 -18.68 1.46 -0.65
C GLY A 195 -19.21 0.03 -0.64
N MET A 196 -19.66 -0.44 -1.81
CA MET A 196 -19.92 -1.86 -2.06
C MET A 196 -18.68 -2.51 -2.68
N ARG A 197 -18.16 -3.58 -2.05
CA ARG A 197 -17.20 -4.46 -2.73
C ARG A 197 -18.04 -5.29 -3.69
N GLY A 198 -18.04 -4.95 -4.97
CA GLY A 198 -18.60 -5.83 -5.98
C GLY A 198 -17.88 -7.18 -5.88
N GLY A 199 -18.62 -8.28 -5.82
CA GLY A 199 -18.03 -9.61 -6.01
C GLY A 199 -17.30 -9.59 -7.35
N TYR A 200 -15.98 -9.74 -7.31
CA TYR A 200 -15.17 -9.95 -8.50
C TYR A 200 -15.14 -11.44 -8.81
#